data_AF-A0A9Q5BTH8-F1
#
_entry.id   AF-A0A9Q5BTH8-F1
#
_cell.length_a   1.000
_cell.length_b   1.000
_cell.length_c   1.000
_cell.angle_alpha   90.00
_cell.angle_beta   90.00
_cell.angle_gamma   90.00
#
_symmetry.space_group_name_H-M   'P 1'
#
loop_
_entity.id
_entity.type
_entity.pdbx_description
1 polymer ?
#
loop_
_entity_poly.entity_id
_entity_poly.type
_entity_poly.pdbx_seq_one_letter_code
_entity_poly.pdbx_strand_id
1 'polypeptide(L)'
;MISQNSFRKAWENRKLVGGALKAAHVRPDYHLYEDLFQEGLIVYAEMLEELATNKARTEIDKLSFKKVLWRTLNRLKREQNSVCVNAAQIWMKLTTLVKNPIGTT
;
A
#
# COMPACT_ATOMS: atom_id res chain seq x y z
N MET A 1 -3.06 -2.47 -20.02
CA MET A 1 -4.16 -1.51 -19.83
C MET A 1 -5.33 -2.31 -19.29
N ILE A 2 -5.88 -1.97 -18.13
CA ILE A 2 -6.95 -2.77 -17.51
C ILE A 2 -8.24 -2.59 -18.29
N SER A 3 -8.90 -3.69 -18.66
CA SER A 3 -10.20 -3.59 -19.31
C SER A 3 -11.28 -3.08 -18.34
N GLN A 4 -12.24 -2.30 -18.84
CA GLN A 4 -13.37 -1.85 -18.01
C GLN A 4 -14.13 -3.02 -17.38
N ASN A 5 -14.19 -4.17 -18.07
CA ASN A 5 -14.82 -5.38 -17.57
C ASN A 5 -14.06 -5.99 -16.38
N SER A 6 -12.72 -6.04 -16.45
CA SER A 6 -11.86 -6.51 -15.37
C SER A 6 -12.04 -5.64 -14.13
N PHE A 7 -12.05 -4.31 -14.30
CA PHE A 7 -12.25 -3.37 -13.22
C PHE A 7 -13.64 -3.49 -12.58
N ARG A 8 -14.70 -3.61 -13.40
CA ARG A 8 -16.06 -3.84 -12.91
C ARG A 8 -16.16 -5.11 -12.07
N LYS A 9 -15.58 -6.22 -12.53
CA LYS A 9 -15.55 -7.48 -11.79
C LYS A 9 -14.78 -7.37 -10.47
N ALA A 10 -13.72 -6.56 -10.44
CA ALA A 10 -12.99 -6.28 -9.20
C ALA A 10 -13.84 -5.45 -8.22
N TRP A 11 -14.57 -4.45 -8.73
CA TRP A 11 -15.47 -3.60 -7.95
C TRP A 11 -16.66 -4.37 -7.35
N GLU A 12 -17.24 -5.30 -8.11
CA GLU A 12 -18.31 -6.19 -7.65
C GLU A 12 -17.85 -7.04 -6.45
N ASN A 13 -16.59 -7.52 -6.48
CA ASN A 13 -15.97 -8.26 -5.38
C ASN A 13 -14.97 -7.42 -4.55
N ARG A 14 -15.22 -6.12 -4.39
CA ARG A 14 -14.33 -5.20 -3.64
C ARG A 14 -14.12 -5.57 -2.17
N LYS A 15 -15.01 -6.40 -1.61
CA LYS A 15 -14.87 -6.96 -0.25
C LYS A 15 -13.58 -7.75 -0.08
N LEU A 16 -13.05 -8.35 -1.15
CA LEU A 16 -11.76 -9.04 -1.15
C LEU A 16 -10.61 -8.08 -0.81
N VAL A 17 -10.61 -6.91 -1.44
CA VAL A 17 -9.61 -5.85 -1.19
C VAL A 17 -9.77 -5.30 0.22
N GLY A 18 -10.99 -4.99 0.65
CA GLY A 18 -11.26 -4.54 2.03
C GLY A 18 -10.83 -5.57 3.08
N GLY A 19 -11.02 -6.86 2.81
CA GLY A 19 -10.54 -7.96 3.65
C GLY A 19 -9.01 -8.02 3.72
N ALA A 20 -8.33 -7.81 2.60
CA ALA A 20 -6.86 -7.77 2.55
C ALA A 20 -6.30 -6.58 3.33
N LEU A 21 -6.90 -5.39 3.20
CA LEU A 21 -6.52 -4.21 3.98
C LEU A 21 -6.75 -4.43 5.48
N LYS A 22 -7.90 -5.00 5.85
CA LYS A 22 -8.19 -5.37 7.24
C LYS A 22 -7.15 -6.34 7.81
N ALA A 23 -6.71 -7.32 7.01
CA ALA A 23 -5.63 -8.25 7.39
C ALA A 23 -4.25 -7.56 7.49
N ALA A 24 -4.05 -6.45 6.78
CA ALA A 24 -2.87 -5.60 6.90
C ALA A 24 -2.96 -4.61 8.09
N HIS A 25 -3.98 -4.72 8.95
CA HIS A 25 -4.31 -3.77 10.02
C HIS A 25 -4.63 -2.34 9.54
N VAL A 26 -5.02 -2.19 8.27
CA VAL A 26 -5.48 -0.92 7.70
C VAL A 26 -7.01 -0.86 7.84
N ARG A 27 -7.48 0.09 8.66
CA ARG A 27 -8.90 0.32 8.94
C ARG A 27 -9.39 1.58 8.21
N PRO A 28 -10.71 1.76 8.00
CA PRO A 28 -11.26 2.92 7.27
C PRO A 28 -10.91 4.30 7.84
N ASP A 29 -10.56 4.38 9.12
CA ASP A 29 -10.10 5.60 9.79
C ASP A 29 -8.62 5.94 9.49
N TYR A 30 -7.88 5.05 8.82
CA TYR A 30 -6.51 5.33 8.39
C TYR A 30 -6.50 6.36 7.27
N HIS A 31 -5.67 7.40 7.40
CA HIS A 31 -5.62 8.53 6.47
C HIS A 31 -5.38 8.18 4.99
N LEU A 32 -4.73 7.05 4.69
CA LEU A 32 -4.50 6.57 3.31
C LEU A 32 -5.39 5.39 2.94
N TYR A 33 -6.47 5.14 3.68
CA TYR A 33 -7.33 3.97 3.46
C TYR A 33 -7.88 3.95 2.02
N GLU A 34 -8.45 5.06 1.56
CA GLU A 34 -9.07 5.15 0.24
C GLU A 34 -8.04 4.96 -0.89
N ASP A 35 -6.84 5.51 -0.73
CA ASP A 35 -5.74 5.33 -1.70
C ASP A 35 -5.31 3.87 -1.77
N LEU A 36 -5.08 3.23 -0.61
CA LEU A 36 -4.70 1.82 -0.53
C LEU A 36 -5.82 0.90 -1.06
N PHE A 37 -7.09 1.30 -0.87
CA PHE A 37 -8.24 0.56 -1.38
C PHE A 37 -8.34 0.65 -2.90
N GLN A 38 -8.17 1.85 -3.48
CA GLN A 38 -8.15 2.03 -4.93
C GLN A 38 -6.97 1.30 -5.58
N GLU A 39 -5.78 1.36 -4.97
CA GLU A 39 -4.62 0.60 -5.44
C GLU A 39 -4.84 -0.92 -5.37
N GLY A 40 -5.46 -1.39 -4.27
CA GLY A 40 -5.81 -2.79 -4.13
C GLY A 40 -6.82 -3.26 -5.19
N LEU A 41 -7.79 -2.41 -5.55
CA LEU A 41 -8.75 -2.67 -6.62
C LEU A 41 -8.10 -2.76 -7.99
N ILE A 42 -7.16 -1.85 -8.29
CA ILE A 42 -6.37 -1.87 -9.53
C ILE A 42 -5.60 -3.18 -9.65
N VAL A 43 -4.86 -3.56 -8.59
CA VAL A 43 -4.09 -4.82 -8.55
C VAL A 43 -4.99 -6.03 -8.71
N TYR A 44 -6.19 -6.01 -8.11
CA TYR A 44 -7.13 -7.11 -8.26
C TYR A 44 -7.65 -7.20 -9.70
N ALA A 45 -8.01 -6.07 -10.32
CA ALA A 45 -8.45 -6.04 -11.71
C ALA A 45 -7.37 -6.53 -12.68
N GLU A 46 -6.10 -6.16 -12.47
CA GLU A 46 -4.96 -6.68 -13.24
C GLU A 46 -4.86 -8.20 -13.12
N MET A 47 -4.96 -8.74 -11.91
CA MET A 47 -4.90 -10.18 -11.67
C MET A 47 -6.03 -10.95 -12.35
N LEU A 48 -7.23 -10.37 -12.40
CA LEU A 48 -8.37 -10.94 -13.12
C LEU A 48 -8.13 -11.01 -14.62
N GLU A 49 -7.33 -10.10 -15.18
CA GLU A 49 -7.00 -10.07 -16.60
C GLU A 49 -5.84 -11.00 -16.94
N GLU A 50 -4.77 -10.94 -16.15
CA GLU A 50 -3.54 -11.73 -16.35
C GLU A 50 -3.78 -13.24 -16.20
N LEU A 51 -4.64 -13.64 -15.24
CA LEU A 51 -4.80 -15.04 -14.87
C LEU A 51 -6.10 -15.67 -15.40
N ALA A 52 -6.98 -14.90 -16.04
CA ALA A 52 -8.27 -15.38 -16.54
C ALA A 52 -8.15 -16.59 -17.48
N THR A 53 -7.09 -16.64 -18.29
CA THR A 53 -6.92 -17.69 -19.31
C THR A 53 -6.48 -19.03 -18.71
N ASN A 54 -5.82 -19.01 -17.54
CA ASN A 54 -5.08 -20.16 -17.02
C ASN A 54 -5.56 -20.67 -15.66
N LYS A 55 -6.37 -19.91 -14.94
CA LYS A 55 -6.75 -20.21 -13.56
C LYS A 55 -8.24 -20.04 -13.30
N ALA A 56 -8.76 -20.88 -12.41
CA ALA A 56 -10.12 -20.74 -11.92
C ALA A 56 -10.28 -19.46 -11.09
N ARG A 57 -11.45 -18.83 -11.14
CA ARG A 57 -11.74 -17.56 -10.46
C ARG A 57 -11.39 -17.60 -8.97
N THR A 58 -11.75 -18.68 -8.27
CA THR A 58 -11.46 -18.86 -6.85
C THR A 58 -9.97 -18.87 -6.53
N GLU A 59 -9.14 -19.39 -7.43
CA GLU A 59 -7.69 -19.38 -7.27
C GLU A 59 -7.12 -17.98 -7.50
N ILE A 60 -7.62 -17.28 -8.53
CA ILE A 60 -7.24 -15.88 -8.79
C ILE A 60 -7.55 -15.03 -7.56
N ASP A 61 -8.75 -15.14 -6.99
CA ASP A 61 -9.16 -14.39 -5.81
C ASP A 61 -8.22 -14.65 -4.61
N LYS A 62 -7.84 -15.90 -4.36
CA LYS A 62 -6.88 -16.25 -3.28
C LYS A 62 -5.50 -15.62 -3.54
N LEU A 63 -5.01 -15.64 -4.77
CA LEU A 63 -3.72 -15.04 -5.14
C LEU A 63 -3.77 -13.51 -5.06
N SER A 64 -4.84 -12.90 -5.56
CA SER A 64 -5.09 -11.47 -5.49
C SER A 64 -5.14 -10.98 -4.05
N PHE A 65 -5.83 -11.70 -3.15
CA PHE A 65 -5.86 -11.38 -1.73
C PHE A 65 -4.44 -11.28 -1.14
N LYS A 66 -3.61 -12.31 -1.38
CA LYS A 66 -2.21 -12.35 -0.91
C LYS A 66 -1.38 -11.22 -1.53
N LYS A 67 -1.55 -10.94 -2.83
CA LYS A 67 -0.80 -9.90 -3.55
C LYS A 67 -1.15 -8.50 -3.03
N VAL A 68 -2.43 -8.21 -2.80
CA VAL A 68 -2.89 -6.94 -2.22
C VAL A 68 -2.33 -6.79 -0.80
N LEU A 69 -2.52 -7.80 0.06
CA LEU A 69 -1.99 -7.79 1.44
C LEU A 69 -0.48 -7.50 1.47
N TRP A 70 0.29 -8.21 0.65
CA TRP A 70 1.75 -8.03 0.61
C TRP A 70 2.16 -6.64 0.11
N ARG A 71 1.49 -6.11 -0.93
CA ARG A 71 1.76 -4.75 -1.42
C ARG A 71 1.43 -3.70 -0.36
N THR A 72 0.30 -3.83 0.33
CA THR A 72 -0.09 -2.93 1.42
C THR A 72 0.96 -2.95 2.53
N LEU A 73 1.35 -4.14 3.02
CA LEU A 73 2.38 -4.26 4.06
C LEU A 73 3.72 -3.66 3.63
N ASN A 74 4.14 -3.87 2.39
CA ASN A 74 5.38 -3.29 1.87
C ASN A 74 5.31 -1.78 1.78
N ARG A 75 4.17 -1.22 1.38
CA ARG A 75 3.98 0.22 1.33
C ARG A 75 4.06 0.84 2.72
N LEU A 76 3.35 0.27 3.70
CA LEU A 76 3.41 0.72 5.10
C LEU A 76 4.85 0.68 5.66
N LYS A 77 5.61 -0.38 5.34
CA LYS A 77 7.03 -0.47 5.72
C LYS A 77 7.88 0.63 5.10
N ARG A 78 7.65 0.94 3.82
CA ARG A 78 8.38 2.02 3.13
C ARG A 78 8.06 3.38 3.73
N GLU A 79 6.79 3.66 4.01
CA GLU A 79 6.36 4.91 4.64
C GLU A 79 6.97 5.05 6.04
N GLN A 80 6.93 3.99 6.85
CA GLN A 80 7.57 3.97 8.17
C GLN A 80 9.08 4.24 8.09
N ASN A 81 9.76 3.63 7.12
CA ASN A 81 11.19 3.83 6.91
C ASN A 81 11.51 5.25 6.44
N SER A 82 10.69 5.84 5.57
CA SER A 82 10.87 7.22 5.14
C SER A 82 10.71 8.21 6.31
N VAL A 83 9.74 7.97 7.19
CA VAL A 83 9.54 8.80 8.39
C VAL A 83 10.74 8.70 9.33
N CYS A 84 11.26 7.49 9.60
CA CYS A 84 12.39 7.32 10.52
C CYS A 84 13.70 7.91 9.97
N VAL A 85 13.97 7.77 8.67
CA VAL A 85 15.14 8.36 8.01
C VAL A 85 15.08 9.89 8.06
N ASN A 86 13.91 10.47 7.77
CA ASN A 86 13.71 11.92 7.85
C ASN A 86 13.91 12.43 9.29
N ALA A 87 13.36 11.74 10.28
CA ALA A 87 13.53 12.10 11.69
C ALA A 87 15.00 12.05 12.12
N ALA A 88 15.74 11.01 11.72
CA ALA A 88 17.16 10.89 12.00
C ALA A 88 17.98 12.03 11.36
N GLN A 89 17.66 12.41 10.13
CA GLN A 89 18.34 13.49 9.43
C GLN A 89 18.06 14.86 10.07
N ILE A 90 16.83 15.11 10.52
CA ILE A 90 16.48 16.32 11.28
C ILE A 90 17.24 16.36 12.61
N TRP A 91 17.26 15.25 13.34
CA TRP A 91 17.96 15.16 14.63
C TRP A 91 19.47 15.37 14.48
N MET A 92 20.08 14.81 13.43
CA MET A 92 21.49 15.03 13.11
C MET A 92 21.79 16.50 12.77
N LYS A 93 20.94 17.17 11.97
CA LYS A 93 21.09 18.62 11.71
C LYS A 93 20.97 19.45 12.99
N LEU A 94 19.97 19.17 13.84
CA LEU A 94 19.77 19.91 15.09
C LEU A 94 20.94 19.72 16.06
N THR A 95 21.45 18.50 16.21
CA THR A 95 22.63 18.24 17.05
C THR A 95 23.89 18.92 16.51
N THR A 96 24.09 19.02 15.19
CA THR A 96 25.20 19.81 14.63
C THR A 96 25.07 21.30 14.90
N LEU A 97 23.86 21.86 14.85
CA LEU A 97 23.60 23.27 15.15
C LEU A 97 23.78 23.60 16.63
N VAL A 98 23.46 22.66 17.53
CA VAL A 98 23.70 22.82 18.98
C VAL A 98 25.19 22.70 19.33
N LYS A 99 25.95 21.85 18.62
CA LYS A 99 27.39 21.67 18.86
C LYS A 99 28.25 22.80 18.28
N ASN A 100 27.82 23.45 17.21
CA ASN A 100 28.46 24.62 16.61
C ASN A 100 27.47 25.78 16.56
N PRO A 101 27.17 26.43 17.70
CA PRO A 101 26.36 27.64 17.69
C PRO A 101 27.12 28.70 16.88
N ILE A 102 26.49 29.16 15.79
CA ILE A 102 27.03 30.25 14.99
C ILE A 102 27.04 31.49 15.89
N GLY A 103 28.21 31.83 16.43
CA GLY A 103 28.42 33.05 17.22
C GLY A 103 29.20 32.84 18.52
N THR A 104 30.51 32.63 18.43
CA THR A 104 31.45 33.27 19.37
C THR A 104 32.07 34.44 18.62
N THR A 105 31.54 35.64 18.88
CA THR A 105 32.22 36.93 18.66
C THR A 105 33.54 36.99 19.40
#